data_AF-A0A8D0FY05-F1
#
_entry.id   AF-A0A8D0FY05-F1
#
_cell.length_a   1.000
_cell.length_b   1.000
_cell.length_c   1.000
_cell.angle_alpha   90.00
_cell.angle_beta   90.00
_cell.angle_gamma   90.00
#
_symmetry.space_group_name_H-M   'P 1'
#
loop_
_entity.id
_entity.type
_entity.pdbx_description
1 polymer ?
#
loop_
_entity_poly.entity_id
_entity_poly.type
_entity_poly.pdbx_seq_one_letter_code
_entity_poly.pdbx_strand_id
1 'polypeptide(L)'
;MAGYWDGPEGEECPRRTWLTTRVGAAAGLIGTAYRIILLQPGSALAALQMAAADCVTMATLGAVFGVTTCLSAQIREEPDSPLDYFIGGCATGAVLGARAHSYMTGTTACVGLGVTAALFKIGNKEGWRLTGPPKL
;
A
#
# COMPACT_ATOMS: atom_id res chain seq x y z
N MET A 1 -7.31 -18.12 -8.73
CA MET A 1 -6.96 -17.54 -7.41
C MET A 1 -7.82 -16.31 -7.26
N ALA A 2 -8.68 -16.21 -6.25
CA ALA A 2 -9.49 -15.00 -6.11
C ALA A 2 -8.58 -13.82 -5.70
N GLY A 3 -8.62 -12.77 -6.50
CA GLY A 3 -7.83 -11.55 -6.40
C GLY A 3 -8.38 -10.59 -5.36
N TYR A 4 -7.68 -9.47 -5.17
CA TYR A 4 -8.04 -8.45 -4.19
C TYR A 4 -9.42 -7.82 -4.45
N TRP A 5 -9.83 -7.75 -5.71
CA TRP A 5 -11.10 -7.17 -6.15
C TRP A 5 -12.26 -8.18 -6.19
N ASP A 6 -12.03 -9.44 -5.81
CA ASP A 6 -13.07 -10.46 -5.81
C ASP A 6 -13.85 -10.41 -4.47
N GLY A 7 -15.16 -10.14 -4.54
CA GLY A 7 -16.08 -10.08 -3.39
C GLY A 7 -16.35 -8.66 -2.87
N PRO A 8 -17.37 -8.49 -1.99
CA PRO A 8 -17.68 -7.21 -1.38
C PRO A 8 -16.54 -6.76 -0.44
N GLU A 9 -16.32 -5.46 -0.33
CA GLU A 9 -15.34 -4.94 0.63
C GLU A 9 -15.89 -5.01 2.05
N GLY A 10 -15.01 -5.13 3.04
CA GLY A 10 -15.41 -5.39 4.43
C GLY A 10 -15.54 -6.87 4.77
N GLU A 11 -15.49 -7.78 3.78
CA GLU A 11 -15.42 -9.22 4.01
C GLU A 11 -13.99 -9.77 3.82
N GLU A 12 -13.70 -10.91 4.46
CA GLU A 12 -12.39 -11.59 4.40
C GLU A 12 -11.17 -10.67 4.69
N CYS A 13 -11.28 -9.79 5.69
CA CYS A 13 -10.21 -8.82 6.04
C CYS A 13 -8.79 -9.42 6.15
N PRO A 14 -8.58 -10.59 6.80
CA PRO A 14 -7.24 -11.17 6.88
C PRO A 14 -6.65 -11.49 5.50
N ARG A 15 -7.48 -11.92 4.56
CA ARG A 15 -7.05 -12.28 3.20
C ARG A 15 -6.69 -11.05 2.38
N ARG A 16 -7.53 -10.01 2.40
CA ARG A 16 -7.25 -8.74 1.69
C ARG A 16 -6.01 -8.05 2.25
N THR A 17 -5.84 -8.10 3.57
CA THR A 17 -4.63 -7.63 4.26
C THR A 17 -3.41 -8.43 3.82
N TRP A 18 -3.50 -9.75 3.75
CA TRP A 18 -2.41 -10.58 3.28
C TRP A 18 -2.00 -10.27 1.83
N LEU A 19 -2.97 -10.07 0.94
CA LEU A 19 -2.71 -9.70 -0.46
C LEU A 19 -2.00 -8.35 -0.58
N THR A 20 -2.47 -7.33 0.13
CA THR A 20 -1.86 -5.99 0.14
C THR A 20 -0.48 -5.98 0.80
N THR A 21 -0.29 -6.76 1.88
CA THR A 21 1.01 -6.98 2.52
C THR A 21 2.01 -7.60 1.54
N ARG A 22 1.61 -8.62 0.76
CA ARG A 22 2.47 -9.25 -0.24
C ARG A 22 2.88 -8.30 -1.34
N VAL A 23 1.97 -7.46 -1.82
CA VAL A 23 2.28 -6.41 -2.80
C VAL A 23 3.27 -5.40 -2.22
N GLY A 24 3.06 -4.97 -0.98
CA GLY A 24 3.99 -4.11 -0.25
C GLY A 24 5.38 -4.72 -0.12
N ALA A 25 5.47 -5.99 0.31
CA ALA A 25 6.74 -6.71 0.43
C ALA A 25 7.47 -6.82 -0.92
N ALA A 26 6.74 -7.14 -2.00
CA ALA A 26 7.31 -7.18 -3.35
C ALA A 26 7.85 -5.82 -3.79
N ALA A 27 7.11 -4.73 -3.53
CA ALA A 27 7.57 -3.38 -3.82
C ALA A 27 8.83 -3.01 -3.01
N GLY A 28 8.92 -3.43 -1.75
CA GLY A 28 10.11 -3.27 -0.91
C GLY A 28 11.33 -4.02 -1.44
N LEU A 29 11.15 -5.27 -1.90
CA LEU A 29 12.23 -6.05 -2.54
C LEU A 29 12.74 -5.39 -3.83
N ILE A 30 11.83 -4.86 -4.64
CA ILE A 30 12.20 -4.14 -5.87
C ILE A 30 12.95 -2.85 -5.52
N GLY A 31 12.44 -2.06 -4.57
CA GLY A 31 13.08 -0.82 -4.13
C GLY A 31 14.48 -1.05 -3.58
N THR A 32 14.65 -2.11 -2.78
CA THR A 32 15.95 -2.47 -2.21
C THR A 32 16.93 -2.98 -3.26
N ALA A 33 16.47 -3.74 -4.25
CA ALA A 33 17.31 -4.16 -5.37
C ALA A 33 17.93 -2.95 -6.09
N TYR A 34 17.12 -1.94 -6.43
CA TYR A 34 17.62 -0.69 -7.00
C TYR A 34 18.57 0.05 -6.05
N ARG A 35 18.23 0.11 -4.77
CA ARG A 35 19.06 0.77 -3.76
C ARG A 35 20.45 0.13 -3.64
N ILE A 36 20.53 -1.19 -3.64
CA ILE A 36 21.79 -1.95 -3.58
C ILE A 36 22.61 -1.72 -4.86
N ILE A 37 21.98 -1.73 -6.03
CA ILE A 37 22.66 -1.53 -7.32
C ILE A 37 23.23 -0.10 -7.42
N LEU A 38 22.47 0.91 -7.00
CA LEU A 38 22.85 2.31 -7.19
C LEU A 38 23.80 2.86 -6.10
N LEU A 39 23.67 2.39 -4.86
CA LEU A 39 24.43 2.93 -3.71
C LEU A 39 25.55 2.00 -3.23
N GLN A 40 25.73 0.83 -3.84
CA GLN A 40 26.78 -0.16 -3.58
C GLN A 40 27.23 -0.25 -2.10
N PRO A 41 26.53 -1.04 -1.26
CA PRO A 41 26.87 -1.16 0.16
C PRO A 41 28.25 -1.80 0.34
N GLY A 42 29.01 -1.33 1.33
CA GLY A 42 30.36 -1.81 1.62
C GLY A 42 30.45 -3.27 2.13
N SER A 43 29.32 -3.93 2.40
CA SER A 43 29.29 -5.35 2.79
C SER A 43 27.97 -6.05 2.44
N ALA A 44 28.03 -7.36 2.28
CA ALA A 44 26.85 -8.21 2.03
C ALA A 44 25.87 -8.22 3.22
N LEU A 45 26.38 -8.13 4.45
CA LEU A 45 25.54 -8.08 5.65
C LEU A 45 24.74 -6.78 5.72
N ALA A 46 25.36 -5.64 5.38
CA ALA A 46 24.67 -4.36 5.31
C ALA A 46 23.59 -4.35 4.22
N ALA A 47 23.86 -4.98 3.07
CA ALA A 47 22.87 -5.15 2.01
C ALA A 47 21.66 -5.96 2.49
N LEU A 48 21.89 -7.07 3.20
CA LEU A 48 20.83 -7.92 3.72
C LEU A 48 19.99 -7.20 4.80
N GLN A 49 20.63 -6.49 5.71
CA GLN A 49 19.93 -5.71 6.75
C GLN A 49 19.07 -4.61 6.15
N MET A 50 19.60 -3.91 5.14
CA MET A 50 18.85 -2.89 4.40
C MET A 50 17.65 -3.50 3.67
N ALA A 51 17.87 -4.61 2.94
CA ALA A 51 16.81 -5.32 2.25
C ALA A 51 15.69 -5.76 3.22
N ALA A 52 16.06 -6.35 4.35
CA ALA A 52 15.11 -6.78 5.37
C ALA A 52 14.32 -5.60 5.96
N ALA A 53 14.99 -4.51 6.32
CA ALA A 53 14.33 -3.34 6.91
C ALA A 53 13.35 -2.66 5.94
N ASP A 54 13.76 -2.48 4.69
CA ASP A 54 12.94 -1.85 3.65
C ASP A 54 11.78 -2.78 3.21
N CYS A 55 11.99 -4.10 3.18
CA CYS A 55 10.89 -5.05 2.92
C CYS A 55 9.87 -5.08 4.04
N VAL A 56 10.32 -5.14 5.29
CA VAL A 56 9.44 -5.15 6.46
C VAL A 56 8.64 -3.84 6.51
N THR A 57 9.28 -2.69 6.27
CA THR A 57 8.56 -1.42 6.23
C THR A 57 7.49 -1.41 5.16
N MET A 58 7.82 -1.74 3.91
CA MET A 58 6.82 -1.74 2.84
C MET A 58 5.72 -2.79 3.04
N ALA A 59 6.05 -3.95 3.60
CA ALA A 59 5.06 -4.96 3.99
C ALA A 59 4.11 -4.43 5.08
N THR A 60 4.64 -3.76 6.11
CA THR A 60 3.81 -3.16 7.17
C THR A 60 2.89 -2.08 6.64
N LEU A 61 3.33 -1.28 5.66
CA LEU A 61 2.47 -0.31 5.01
C LEU A 61 1.33 -1.01 4.26
N GLY A 62 1.63 -2.05 3.46
CA GLY A 62 0.60 -2.85 2.81
C GLY A 62 -0.40 -3.47 3.80
N ALA A 63 0.08 -3.99 4.93
CA ALA A 63 -0.77 -4.56 5.97
C ALA A 63 -1.68 -3.51 6.63
N VAL A 64 -1.12 -2.37 7.03
CA VAL A 64 -1.89 -1.29 7.66
C VAL A 64 -2.94 -0.77 6.69
N PHE A 65 -2.60 -0.60 5.40
CA PHE A 65 -3.58 -0.25 4.38
C PHE A 65 -4.73 -1.26 4.34
N GLY A 66 -4.44 -2.56 4.15
CA GLY A 66 -5.48 -3.58 4.02
C GLY A 66 -6.39 -3.71 5.25
N VAL A 67 -5.82 -3.65 6.47
CA VAL A 67 -6.62 -3.71 7.70
C VAL A 67 -7.52 -2.48 7.83
N THR A 68 -6.96 -1.30 7.61
CA THR A 68 -7.68 -0.04 7.82
C THR A 68 -8.78 0.16 6.78
N THR A 69 -8.54 -0.18 5.50
CA THR A 69 -9.59 -0.16 4.47
C THR A 69 -10.70 -1.15 4.79
N CYS A 70 -10.36 -2.35 5.28
CA CYS A 70 -11.38 -3.36 5.59
C CYS A 70 -12.20 -2.97 6.83
N LEU A 71 -11.53 -2.48 7.88
CA LEU A 71 -12.18 -2.08 9.12
C LEU A 71 -13.05 -0.84 8.93
N SER A 72 -12.60 0.15 8.13
CA SER A 72 -13.41 1.32 7.81
C SER A 72 -14.65 0.96 7.00
N ALA A 73 -14.52 0.07 6.02
CA ALA A 73 -15.65 -0.46 5.26
C ALA A 73 -16.66 -1.22 6.15
N GLN A 74 -16.18 -2.01 7.13
CA GLN A 74 -17.05 -2.69 8.10
C GLN A 74 -17.78 -1.73 9.04
N ILE A 75 -17.08 -0.75 9.60
CA ILE A 75 -17.65 0.18 10.58
C ILE A 75 -18.69 1.11 9.94
N ARG A 76 -18.47 1.49 8.69
CA ARG A 76 -19.35 2.43 7.98
C ARG A 76 -20.47 1.74 7.21
N GLU A 77 -20.45 0.41 7.15
CA GLU A 77 -21.40 -0.42 6.41
C GLU A 77 -21.54 0.01 4.93
N GLU A 78 -20.52 0.70 4.40
CA GLU A 78 -20.53 1.29 3.07
C GLU A 78 -19.33 0.76 2.26
N PRO A 79 -19.42 -0.47 1.73
CA PRO A 79 -18.29 -1.23 1.16
C PRO A 79 -17.74 -0.64 -0.14
N ASP A 80 -18.35 0.44 -0.61
CA ASP A 80 -18.04 1.05 -1.88
C ASP A 80 -17.51 2.47 -1.70
N SER A 81 -17.34 2.99 -0.49
CA SER A 81 -16.92 4.37 -0.34
C SER A 81 -15.42 4.54 -0.70
N PRO A 82 -15.03 5.49 -1.59
CA PRO A 82 -13.62 5.79 -1.85
C PRO A 82 -12.91 6.42 -0.64
N LEU A 83 -13.69 6.88 0.35
CA LEU A 83 -13.21 7.43 1.60
C LEU A 83 -12.51 6.37 2.48
N ASP A 84 -12.90 5.10 2.39
CA ASP A 84 -12.26 4.02 3.17
C ASP A 84 -10.81 3.80 2.69
N TYR A 85 -10.60 3.93 1.38
CA TYR A 85 -9.27 3.90 0.77
C TYR A 85 -8.44 5.13 1.13
N PHE A 86 -9.08 6.29 1.24
CA PHE A 86 -8.41 7.51 1.73
C PHE A 86 -7.94 7.34 3.17
N ILE A 87 -8.80 6.82 4.06
CA ILE A 87 -8.46 6.54 5.46
C ILE A 87 -7.30 5.55 5.54
N GLY A 88 -7.33 4.48 4.73
CA GLY A 88 -6.22 3.52 4.71
C GLY A 88 -4.91 4.10 4.16
N GLY A 89 -4.98 4.96 3.16
CA GLY A 89 -3.82 5.71 2.66
C GLY A 89 -3.26 6.69 3.70
N CYS A 90 -4.12 7.32 4.50
CA CYS A 90 -3.68 8.20 5.58
C CYS A 90 -3.07 7.44 6.76
N ALA A 91 -3.66 6.30 7.15
CA ALA A 91 -3.08 5.45 8.19
C ALA A 91 -1.70 4.92 7.79
N THR A 92 -1.53 4.52 6.54
CA THR A 92 -0.21 4.14 6.02
C THR A 92 0.76 5.31 5.95
N GLY A 93 0.32 6.49 5.52
CA GLY A 93 1.14 7.71 5.56
C GLY A 93 1.63 8.06 6.97
N ALA A 94 0.77 7.93 7.97
CA ALA A 94 1.14 8.13 9.38
C ALA A 94 2.19 7.12 9.85
N VAL A 95 2.05 5.83 9.49
CA VAL A 95 3.04 4.80 9.81
C VAL A 95 4.38 5.07 9.10
N LEU A 96 4.35 5.50 7.84
CA LEU A 96 5.55 5.91 7.12
C LEU A 96 6.23 7.10 7.81
N GLY A 97 5.47 8.10 8.24
CA GLY A 97 5.97 9.24 9.01
C GLY A 97 6.60 8.83 10.33
N ALA A 98 5.98 7.88 11.04
CA ALA A 98 6.53 7.31 12.27
C ALA A 98 7.86 6.58 12.04
N ARG A 99 7.96 5.82 10.94
CA ARG A 99 9.22 5.13 10.54
C ARG A 99 10.30 6.10 10.08
N ALA A 100 9.92 7.20 9.45
CA ALA A 100 10.84 8.26 9.03
C ALA A 100 11.15 9.29 10.14
N HIS A 101 10.54 9.15 11.33
CA HIS A 101 10.65 10.10 12.45
C HIS A 101 10.35 11.55 12.05
N SER A 102 9.40 11.76 11.13
CA SER A 102 9.09 13.08 10.55
C SER A 102 7.60 13.28 10.40
N TYR A 103 7.08 14.29 11.11
CA TYR A 103 5.69 14.71 11.00
C TYR A 103 5.35 15.24 9.60
N MET A 104 6.27 15.99 8.98
CA MET A 104 6.10 16.50 7.61
C MET A 104 5.99 15.38 6.58
N THR A 105 6.81 14.33 6.75
CA THR A 105 6.73 13.16 5.87
C THR A 105 5.41 12.41 6.10
N GLY A 106 4.95 12.31 7.34
CA GLY A 106 3.67 11.67 7.65
C GLY A 106 2.46 12.38 7.08
N THR A 107 2.39 13.71 7.19
CA THR A 107 1.25 14.50 6.69
C THR A 107 1.21 14.51 5.16
N THR A 108 2.36 14.73 4.52
CA THR A 108 2.45 14.70 3.04
C THR A 108 2.17 13.30 2.49
N ALA A 109 2.66 12.24 3.15
CA ALA A 109 2.35 10.86 2.77
C ALA A 109 0.88 10.52 2.98
N CYS A 110 0.23 10.99 4.05
CA CYS A 110 -1.20 10.74 4.26
C CYS A 110 -2.03 11.34 3.13
N VAL A 111 -1.80 12.62 2.79
CA VAL A 111 -2.52 13.25 1.68
C VAL A 111 -2.18 12.57 0.35
N GLY A 112 -0.88 12.33 0.07
CA GLY A 112 -0.44 11.73 -1.18
C GLY A 112 -0.97 10.32 -1.39
N LEU A 113 -0.75 9.42 -0.42
CA LEU A 113 -1.20 8.04 -0.48
C LEU A 113 -2.73 7.93 -0.35
N GLY A 114 -3.36 8.76 0.50
CA GLY A 114 -4.81 8.81 0.67
C GLY A 114 -5.53 9.21 -0.61
N VAL A 115 -5.13 10.31 -1.26
CA VAL A 115 -5.72 10.74 -2.53
C VAL A 115 -5.47 9.70 -3.62
N THR A 116 -4.25 9.17 -3.70
CA THR A 116 -3.92 8.13 -4.70
C THR A 116 -4.80 6.89 -4.50
N ALA A 117 -4.94 6.40 -3.27
CA ALA A 117 -5.77 5.23 -2.97
C ALA A 117 -7.25 5.48 -3.29
N ALA A 118 -7.78 6.66 -2.96
CA ALA A 118 -9.15 7.04 -3.30
C ALA A 118 -9.36 7.06 -4.83
N LEU A 119 -8.41 7.63 -5.58
CA LEU A 119 -8.44 7.63 -7.04
C LEU A 119 -8.35 6.21 -7.62
N PHE A 120 -7.58 5.31 -7.02
CA PHE A 120 -7.53 3.90 -7.42
C PHE A 120 -8.91 3.23 -7.26
N LYS A 121 -9.61 3.48 -6.15
CA LYS A 121 -10.97 2.94 -5.94
C LYS A 121 -11.96 3.54 -6.93
N ILE A 122 -11.92 4.86 -7.17
CA ILE A 122 -12.78 5.54 -8.15
C ILE A 122 -12.51 4.98 -9.56
N GLY A 123 -11.25 4.87 -9.96
CA GLY A 123 -10.86 4.32 -11.24
C GLY A 123 -11.30 2.87 -11.42
N ASN A 124 -11.23 2.04 -10.38
CA ASN A 124 -11.75 0.67 -10.43
C ASN A 124 -13.28 0.64 -10.61
N LYS A 125 -14.01 1.54 -9.94
CA LYS A 125 -15.47 1.66 -10.06
C LYS A 125 -15.92 2.18 -11.42
N GLU A 126 -15.25 3.20 -11.93
CA GLU A 126 -15.55 3.83 -13.22
C GLU A 126 -14.95 3.07 -14.41
N GLY A 127 -14.18 2.00 -14.15
CA GLY A 127 -13.57 1.18 -15.20
C GLY A 127 -12.44 1.88 -15.96
N TRP A 128 -11.72 2.80 -15.32
CA TRP A 128 -10.56 3.46 -15.90
C TRP A 128 -9.49 2.42 -16.25
N ARG A 129 -9.00 2.47 -17.49
CA ARG A 129 -7.94 1.58 -17.97
C ARG A 129 -6.63 2.36 -18.05
N LEU A 130 -5.75 2.17 -17.07
CA LEU A 130 -4.39 2.74 -17.09
C LEU A 130 -3.53 2.11 -18.19
N THR A 131 -3.71 0.81 -18.43
CA THR A 131 -3.07 0.08 -19.51
C THR A 131 -4.14 -0.74 -20.22
N GLY A 132 -4.14 -0.71 -21.55
CA GLY A 132 -5.12 -1.40 -22.35
C GLY A 132 -4.70 -1.46 -23.81
N PRO A 133 -5.26 -2.38 -24.60
CA PRO A 133 -5.00 -2.40 -26.03
C PRO A 133 -5.39 -1.04 -26.62
N PRO A 134 -4.60 -0.50 -27.55
CA PRO A 134 -4.93 0.76 -28.20
C PRO A 134 -6.33 0.62 -28.81
N LYS A 135 -7.21 1.56 -28.48
CA LYS A 135 -8.50 1.69 -29.15
C LYS A 135 -8.26 2.52 -30.41
N LEU A 136 -8.68 1.99 -31.55
CA LEU A 136 -8.73 2.69 -32.84
C LEU A 136 -9.79 3.80 -32.80
#